data_AF-A0A0F9PKK2-F1
#
_entry.id   AF-A0A0F9PKK2-F1
#
_cell.length_a   1.000
_cell.length_b   1.000
_cell.length_c   1.000
_cell.angle_alpha   90.00
_cell.angle_beta   90.00
_cell.angle_gamma   90.00
#
_symmetry.space_group_name_H-M   'P 1'
#
loop_
_entity.id
_entity.type
_entity.pdbx_description
1 polymer ?
#
loop_
_entity_poly.entity_id
_entity_poly.type
_entity_poly.pdbx_seq_one_letter_code
_entity_poly.pdbx_strand_id
1 'polypeptide(L)'
;MGRQERLTKLPLATFGRLMGVNPLHLAGVQLDEFQTAAFSCGVAWPQEGWQNADAVSREALADAIGQAEDELENALGWRLIPSWEVDERQPTVRPNRPELINVTSLDVRGYHQITKADWGHFISGGIRAKTLLEADRPIVYAETRGIADYEDEATVTAPVDAGTDPCEVRVYYPGKAADDRYEIRPITVVVAGTTATITFARELAVLDTVLENFIFAAVGGTDDTLFLTTVDVYRVFNDPQTQASFLWEPIGGNCDCVSTGSACPVCQFQTQTACLLYRDDPKLSLLTFQAGTWNAATQQFDPASLSVGRNPDQLRLFYYAGKGSTLGCPRVEMDPAWAVVVSRLAAARLDRPPCACAQFWWERWSADLAFTTGAVELASYSMSPSNLANPFGTRRGDVYAWQQVNRPDVRAGGKGVVFA
;
A
#
# COMPACT_ATOMS: atom_id res chain seq x y z
N MET A 1 -4.44 11.95 -7.03
CA MET A 1 -3.74 12.97 -6.27
C MET A 1 -2.29 12.60 -6.36
N GLY A 2 -1.50 13.54 -6.87
CA GLY A 2 -0.16 13.27 -7.34
C GLY A 2 0.96 13.32 -6.32
N ARG A 3 0.82 14.04 -5.20
CA ARG A 3 1.91 14.26 -4.24
C ARG A 3 1.49 13.97 -2.80
N GLN A 4 2.20 13.04 -2.16
CA GLN A 4 2.17 12.70 -0.73
C GLN A 4 3.56 12.22 -0.27
N GLU A 5 4.04 12.65 0.89
CA GLU A 5 5.29 12.14 1.47
C GLU A 5 5.11 10.72 2.02
N ARG A 6 4.01 10.48 2.75
CA ARG A 6 3.62 9.14 3.17
C ARG A 6 2.81 8.45 2.10
N LEU A 7 3.31 7.30 1.62
CA LEU A 7 2.57 6.47 0.68
C LEU A 7 1.36 5.83 1.37
N THR A 8 0.16 6.21 0.95
CA THR A 8 -1.09 5.54 1.38
C THR A 8 -1.54 4.49 0.37
N LYS A 9 -2.22 3.45 0.84
CA LYS A 9 -2.87 2.44 -0.01
C LYS A 9 -4.22 2.97 -0.53
N LEU A 10 -4.98 3.65 0.33
CA LEU A 10 -6.21 4.35 -0.02
C LEU A 10 -5.87 5.72 -0.62
N PRO A 11 -6.20 5.97 -1.90
CA PRO A 11 -5.96 7.29 -2.50
C PRO A 11 -6.76 8.37 -1.79
N LEU A 12 -6.14 9.53 -1.53
CA LEU A 12 -6.79 10.66 -0.86
C LEU A 12 -8.10 11.09 -1.54
N ALA A 13 -8.17 11.11 -2.87
CA ALA A 13 -9.41 11.42 -3.57
C ALA A 13 -10.54 10.42 -3.28
N THR A 14 -10.21 9.13 -3.16
CA THR A 14 -11.16 8.08 -2.75
C THR A 14 -11.59 8.27 -1.30
N PHE A 15 -10.67 8.60 -0.40
CA PHE A 15 -10.98 8.96 0.98
C PHE A 15 -11.96 10.15 1.03
N GLY A 16 -11.68 11.22 0.28
CA GLY A 16 -12.53 12.40 0.21
C GLY A 16 -13.95 12.04 -0.23
N ARG A 17 -14.09 11.25 -1.30
CA ARG A 17 -15.38 10.74 -1.76
C ARG A 17 -16.13 9.95 -0.68
N LEU A 18 -15.45 9.09 0.08
CA LEU A 18 -16.06 8.30 1.16
C LEU A 18 -16.47 9.15 2.37
N MET A 19 -15.73 10.22 2.64
CA MET A 19 -15.99 11.15 3.74
C MET A 19 -16.92 12.31 3.36
N GLY A 20 -17.37 12.37 2.10
CA GLY A 20 -18.21 13.46 1.60
C GLY A 20 -17.46 14.78 1.41
N VAL A 21 -16.14 14.75 1.27
CA VAL A 21 -15.30 15.91 0.95
C VAL A 21 -15.20 16.02 -0.57
N ASN A 22 -15.38 17.23 -1.11
CA ASN A 22 -15.20 17.49 -2.53
C ASN A 22 -13.72 17.23 -2.93
N PRO A 23 -13.44 16.36 -3.91
CA PRO A 23 -12.09 16.07 -4.38
C PRO A 23 -11.27 17.31 -4.78
N LEU A 24 -11.90 18.36 -5.32
CA LEU A 24 -11.23 19.61 -5.70
C LEU A 24 -10.56 20.29 -4.50
N HIS A 25 -11.30 20.42 -3.40
CA HIS A 25 -10.78 21.04 -2.18
C HIS A 25 -9.61 20.24 -1.64
N LEU A 26 -9.73 18.91 -1.65
CA LEU A 26 -8.67 18.04 -1.20
C LEU A 26 -7.43 18.15 -2.10
N ALA A 27 -7.62 18.34 -3.40
CA ALA A 27 -6.55 18.54 -4.37
C ALA A 27 -5.86 19.91 -4.30
N GLY A 28 -6.37 20.85 -3.50
CA GLY A 28 -5.85 22.22 -3.47
C GLY A 28 -6.45 23.12 -4.57
N VAL A 29 -7.50 22.66 -5.26
CA VAL A 29 -8.12 23.35 -6.41
C VAL A 29 -9.40 24.07 -5.98
N GLN A 30 -9.60 25.26 -6.52
CA GLN A 30 -10.73 26.14 -6.29
C GLN A 30 -11.32 26.61 -7.63
N LEU A 31 -12.65 26.70 -7.69
CA LEU A 31 -13.41 27.30 -8.78
C LEU A 31 -14.19 28.49 -8.22
N ASP A 32 -13.88 29.70 -8.66
CA ASP A 32 -14.46 30.94 -8.12
C ASP A 32 -16.00 30.99 -8.29
N GLU A 33 -16.50 30.41 -9.37
CA GLU A 33 -17.93 30.30 -9.67
C GLU A 33 -18.69 29.44 -8.65
N PHE A 34 -18.06 28.42 -8.06
CA PHE A 34 -18.67 27.56 -7.05
C PHE A 34 -18.60 28.16 -5.64
N GLN A 35 -17.61 28.99 -5.38
CA GLN A 35 -17.38 29.53 -4.04
C GLN A 35 -18.25 30.75 -3.71
N THR A 36 -18.66 31.51 -4.71
CA THR A 36 -19.49 32.72 -4.50
C THR A 36 -20.96 32.42 -4.19
N ALA A 37 -21.46 31.21 -4.47
CA ALA A 37 -22.90 30.98 -4.54
C ALA A 37 -23.57 30.37 -3.30
N ALA A 38 -22.94 29.49 -2.49
CA ALA A 38 -23.68 28.81 -1.42
C ALA A 38 -22.88 28.04 -0.35
N PHE A 39 -21.56 27.89 -0.48
CA PHE A 39 -20.79 26.96 0.38
C PHE A 39 -19.73 27.73 1.19
N SER A 40 -19.95 27.88 2.49
CA SER A 40 -19.06 28.54 3.45
C SER A 40 -17.72 27.83 3.70
N CYS A 41 -17.36 26.86 2.85
CA CYS A 41 -16.20 26.00 3.01
C CYS A 41 -15.18 26.16 1.88
N GLY A 42 -15.12 27.35 1.29
CA GLY A 42 -14.33 27.69 0.10
C GLY A 42 -12.81 27.69 0.29
N VAL A 43 -12.26 26.91 1.22
CA VAL A 43 -10.80 26.84 1.36
C VAL A 43 -10.35 25.46 0.92
N ALA A 44 -9.52 25.45 -0.12
CA ALA A 44 -8.82 24.25 -0.55
C ALA A 44 -7.81 23.83 0.54
N TRP A 45 -7.46 22.55 0.61
CA TRP A 45 -6.59 22.05 1.67
C TRP A 45 -5.14 22.34 1.33
N PRO A 46 -4.34 22.84 2.29
CA PRO A 46 -2.92 22.98 2.10
C PRO A 46 -2.27 21.62 1.91
N GLN A 47 -1.16 21.57 1.18
CA GLN A 47 -0.34 20.38 1.06
C GLN A 47 0.26 20.02 2.43
N GLU A 48 0.86 21.00 3.09
CA GLU A 48 1.66 20.82 4.30
C GLU A 48 1.03 21.48 5.54
N GLY A 49 1.34 20.98 6.74
CA GLY A 49 0.77 21.53 7.98
C GLY A 49 1.26 22.93 8.33
N TRP A 50 2.44 23.32 7.86
CA TRP A 50 3.03 24.65 8.11
C TRP A 50 2.44 25.74 7.22
N GLN A 51 1.80 25.38 6.10
CA GLN A 51 1.15 26.33 5.19
C GLN A 51 -0.09 26.96 5.81
N ASN A 52 -0.78 26.23 6.69
CA ASN A 52 -1.89 26.74 7.48
C ASN A 52 -2.00 25.95 8.79
N ALA A 53 -1.58 26.57 9.89
CA ALA A 53 -1.53 25.93 11.20
C ALA A 53 -2.90 25.61 11.79
N ASP A 54 -4.00 26.18 11.29
CA ASP A 54 -5.35 25.96 11.82
C ASP A 54 -6.13 24.90 11.01
N ALA A 55 -5.62 24.50 9.85
CA ALA A 55 -6.25 23.53 8.97
C ALA A 55 -5.55 22.17 9.01
N VAL A 56 -6.30 21.13 8.65
CA VAL A 56 -5.73 19.82 8.29
C VAL A 56 -5.07 19.95 6.92
N SER A 57 -3.82 19.52 6.81
CA SER A 57 -3.13 19.42 5.53
C SER A 57 -3.32 18.06 4.88
N ARG A 58 -3.00 17.98 3.59
CA ARG A 58 -2.99 16.72 2.84
C ARG A 58 -1.99 15.73 3.40
N GLU A 59 -0.80 16.17 3.83
CA GLU A 59 0.17 15.28 4.48
C GLU A 59 -0.32 14.77 5.83
N ALA A 60 -0.90 15.62 6.68
CA ALA A 60 -1.48 15.17 7.94
C ALA A 60 -2.60 14.13 7.73
N LEU A 61 -3.40 14.31 6.67
CA LEU A 61 -4.38 13.32 6.27
C LEU A 61 -3.74 12.02 5.77
N ALA A 62 -2.72 12.10 4.93
CA ALA A 62 -1.98 10.94 4.43
C ALA A 62 -1.34 10.14 5.57
N ASP A 63 -0.77 10.84 6.56
CA ASP A 63 -0.25 10.26 7.80
C ASP A 63 -1.31 9.50 8.58
N ALA A 64 -2.49 10.10 8.79
CA ALA A 64 -3.59 9.44 9.48
C ALA A 64 -4.14 8.23 8.73
N ILE A 65 -4.23 8.30 7.39
CA ILE A 65 -4.63 7.17 6.55
C ILE A 65 -3.60 6.05 6.64
N GLY A 66 -2.31 6.35 6.44
CA GLY A 66 -1.25 5.36 6.52
C GLY A 66 -1.15 4.72 7.90
N GLN A 67 -1.32 5.50 8.98
CA GLN A 67 -1.39 4.96 10.34
C GLN A 67 -2.58 4.01 10.51
N ALA A 68 -3.76 4.39 10.03
CA ALA A 68 -4.95 3.55 10.10
C ALA A 68 -4.77 2.24 9.30
N GLU A 69 -4.12 2.30 8.13
CA GLU A 69 -3.77 1.14 7.33
C GLU A 69 -2.82 0.21 8.08
N ASP A 70 -1.73 0.74 8.65
CA ASP A 70 -0.75 -0.05 9.41
C ASP A 70 -1.39 -0.74 10.64
N GLU A 71 -2.21 -0.01 11.42
CA GLU A 71 -2.93 -0.56 12.57
C GLU A 71 -3.87 -1.70 12.18
N LEU A 72 -4.64 -1.51 11.09
CA LEU A 72 -5.56 -2.53 10.59
C LEU A 72 -4.82 -3.76 10.06
N GLU A 73 -3.77 -3.57 9.27
CA GLU A 73 -2.99 -4.66 8.70
C GLU A 73 -2.34 -5.50 9.80
N ASN A 74 -1.76 -4.85 10.82
CA ASN A 74 -1.20 -5.53 11.98
C ASN A 74 -2.24 -6.37 12.74
N ALA A 75 -3.46 -5.84 12.91
CA ALA A 75 -4.55 -6.57 13.58
C ALA A 75 -5.10 -7.72 12.74
N LEU A 76 -5.11 -7.58 11.41
CA LEU A 76 -5.62 -8.58 10.47
C LEU A 76 -4.59 -9.67 10.17
N GLY A 77 -3.30 -9.34 10.20
CA GLY A 77 -2.20 -10.21 9.78
C GLY A 77 -2.08 -10.37 8.27
N TRP A 78 -2.66 -9.47 7.48
CA TRP A 78 -2.56 -9.45 6.01
C TRP A 78 -2.73 -8.02 5.46
N ARG A 79 -2.23 -7.78 4.25
CA ARG A 79 -2.20 -6.45 3.61
C ARG A 79 -3.52 -6.10 2.94
N LEU A 80 -4.07 -4.91 3.21
CA LEU A 80 -5.36 -4.40 2.71
C LEU A 80 -5.40 -4.25 1.20
N ILE A 81 -4.26 -3.92 0.60
CA ILE A 81 -3.97 -4.00 -0.82
C ILE A 81 -2.72 -4.86 -0.95
N PRO A 82 -2.65 -5.75 -1.95
CA PRO A 82 -1.42 -6.46 -2.27
C PRO A 82 -0.19 -5.55 -2.30
N SER A 83 0.82 -5.87 -1.48
CA SER A 83 2.11 -5.17 -1.41
C SER A 83 3.27 -6.15 -1.47
N TRP A 84 4.44 -5.63 -1.83
CA TRP A 84 5.68 -6.41 -1.88
C TRP A 84 6.38 -6.33 -0.54
N GLU A 85 6.62 -7.48 0.06
CA GLU A 85 7.45 -7.65 1.24
C GLU A 85 8.88 -7.96 0.80
N VAL A 86 9.82 -7.21 1.36
CA VAL A 86 11.23 -7.25 0.97
C VAL A 86 12.07 -7.52 2.21
N ASP A 87 13.01 -8.47 2.11
CA ASP A 87 13.92 -8.83 3.21
C ASP A 87 13.22 -9.31 4.48
N GLU A 88 12.10 -10.02 4.34
CA GLU A 88 11.53 -10.71 5.50
C GLU A 88 12.41 -11.90 5.85
N ARG A 89 12.87 -11.98 7.11
CA ARG A 89 13.75 -13.06 7.56
C ARG A 89 12.99 -14.03 8.43
N GLN A 90 12.90 -15.27 7.97
CA GLN A 90 12.29 -16.37 8.71
C GLN A 90 13.34 -17.42 9.07
N PRO A 91 13.43 -17.87 10.34
CA PRO A 91 14.25 -19.02 10.67
C PRO A 91 13.66 -20.25 9.98
N THR A 92 14.53 -21.11 9.45
CA THR A 92 14.09 -22.44 9.02
C THR A 92 13.72 -23.30 10.24
N VAL A 93 12.99 -24.38 10.00
CA VAL A 93 12.64 -25.33 11.06
C VAL A 93 13.91 -25.94 11.65
N ARG A 94 14.27 -25.52 12.86
CA ARG A 94 15.34 -26.12 13.66
C ARG A 94 14.71 -27.10 14.64
N PRO A 95 14.92 -28.42 14.48
CA PRO A 95 14.51 -29.38 15.49
C PRO A 95 15.14 -29.01 16.84
N ASN A 96 14.38 -29.09 17.94
CA ASN A 96 14.88 -28.82 19.29
C ASN A 96 16.00 -29.79 19.73
N ARG A 97 16.24 -30.85 18.94
CA ARG A 97 17.36 -31.79 19.12
C ARG A 97 18.30 -31.65 17.93
N PRO A 98 19.51 -31.09 18.11
CA PRO A 98 20.49 -30.92 17.03
C PRO A 98 20.84 -32.21 16.30
N GLU A 99 20.67 -33.37 16.92
CA GLU A 99 20.93 -34.66 16.29
C GLU A 99 19.86 -35.06 15.25
N LEU A 100 18.70 -34.40 15.26
CA LEU A 100 17.60 -34.61 14.31
C LEU A 100 17.63 -33.61 13.15
N ILE A 101 18.73 -32.89 12.95
CA ILE A 101 18.89 -31.98 11.81
C ILE A 101 18.68 -32.77 10.53
N ASN A 102 17.63 -32.39 9.79
CA ASN A 102 17.49 -32.90 8.45
C ASN A 102 18.61 -32.29 7.61
N VAL A 103 19.41 -33.13 6.96
CA VAL A 103 20.43 -32.68 6.00
C VAL A 103 19.77 -32.39 4.64
N THR A 104 18.59 -32.96 4.40
CA THR A 104 17.78 -32.73 3.20
C THR A 104 16.77 -31.61 3.43
N SER A 105 16.45 -30.85 2.38
CA SER A 105 15.39 -29.82 2.38
C SER A 105 13.98 -30.40 2.35
N LEU A 106 13.82 -31.65 2.79
CA LEU A 106 12.56 -32.36 2.78
C LEU A 106 11.95 -32.41 4.20
N ASP A 107 10.65 -32.63 4.29
CA ASP A 107 9.92 -32.94 5.50
C ASP A 107 9.87 -34.47 5.69
N VAL A 108 9.29 -34.93 6.79
CA VAL A 108 9.13 -36.36 7.10
C VAL A 108 8.26 -37.11 6.07
N ARG A 109 7.53 -36.40 5.21
CA ARG A 109 6.72 -36.94 4.12
C ARG A 109 7.44 -36.91 2.76
N GLY A 110 8.66 -36.40 2.70
CA GLY A 110 9.44 -36.27 1.46
C GLY A 110 9.09 -35.06 0.60
N TYR A 111 8.33 -34.09 1.11
CA TYR A 111 8.06 -32.82 0.42
C TYR A 111 9.02 -31.73 0.89
N HIS A 112 9.14 -30.62 0.17
CA HIS A 112 9.94 -29.49 0.64
C HIS A 112 9.48 -28.95 2.00
N GLN A 113 10.45 -28.50 2.80
CA GLN A 113 10.18 -27.85 4.07
C GLN A 113 9.32 -26.61 3.88
N ILE A 114 8.53 -26.30 4.92
CA ILE A 114 7.67 -25.12 4.96
C ILE A 114 8.26 -24.04 5.84
N THR A 115 8.02 -22.80 5.46
CA THR A 115 8.13 -21.60 6.28
C THR A 115 6.79 -20.88 6.27
N LYS A 116 6.54 -20.04 7.26
CA LYS A 116 5.35 -19.19 7.31
C LYS A 116 5.78 -17.75 7.15
N ALA A 117 5.20 -17.05 6.18
CA ALA A 117 5.46 -15.62 6.01
C ALA A 117 4.71 -14.80 7.07
N ASP A 118 5.17 -13.57 7.33
CA ASP A 118 4.56 -12.71 8.35
C ASP A 118 3.18 -12.21 7.94
N TRP A 119 3.01 -11.95 6.64
CA TRP A 119 1.76 -11.49 6.06
C TRP A 119 1.02 -12.62 5.35
N GLY A 120 -0.27 -12.77 5.69
CA GLY A 120 -1.20 -13.68 5.04
C GLY A 120 -1.54 -13.27 3.61
N HIS A 121 -2.33 -14.12 2.92
CA HIS A 121 -2.76 -13.93 1.53
C HIS A 121 -1.59 -13.81 0.52
N PHE A 122 -0.71 -14.80 0.50
CA PHE A 122 0.34 -14.92 -0.50
C PHE A 122 -0.24 -14.98 -1.92
N ILE A 123 0.34 -14.21 -2.85
CA ILE A 123 -0.05 -14.19 -4.26
C ILE A 123 1.05 -14.83 -5.10
N SER A 124 2.29 -14.33 -4.99
CA SER A 124 3.43 -14.81 -5.77
C SER A 124 4.75 -14.42 -5.12
N GLY A 125 5.81 -15.21 -5.34
CA GLY A 125 7.17 -14.79 -5.00
C GLY A 125 7.66 -13.72 -5.99
N GLY A 126 8.49 -12.79 -5.53
CA GLY A 126 9.05 -11.73 -6.37
C GLY A 126 9.26 -10.42 -5.63
N ILE A 127 9.93 -9.49 -6.30
CA ILE A 127 10.13 -8.12 -5.84
C ILE A 127 9.39 -7.15 -6.75
N ARG A 128 9.13 -5.95 -6.24
CA ARG A 128 8.57 -4.88 -7.04
C ARG A 128 9.59 -4.41 -8.08
N ALA A 129 9.19 -4.41 -9.34
CA ALA A 129 9.96 -3.80 -10.43
C ALA A 129 9.14 -2.69 -11.10
N LYS A 130 9.86 -1.70 -11.62
CA LYS A 130 9.30 -0.59 -12.39
C LYS A 130 10.07 -0.44 -13.69
N THR A 131 9.34 -0.32 -14.79
CA THR A 131 9.93 -0.05 -16.11
C THR A 131 9.22 1.12 -16.73
N LEU A 132 9.98 2.10 -17.21
CA LEU A 132 9.44 3.23 -17.97
C LEU A 132 8.85 2.68 -19.26
N LEU A 133 7.56 2.91 -19.48
CA LEU A 133 6.93 2.62 -20.76
C LEU A 133 7.20 3.78 -21.72
N GLU A 134 6.93 5.00 -21.25
CA GLU A 134 7.04 6.20 -22.07
C GLU A 134 7.11 7.44 -21.16
N ALA A 135 8.05 8.35 -21.44
CA ALA A 135 8.22 9.61 -20.70
C ALA A 135 7.52 10.78 -21.38
N ASP A 136 7.26 11.85 -20.61
CA ASP A 136 6.76 13.14 -21.10
C ASP A 136 5.51 13.06 -21.99
N ARG A 137 4.57 12.17 -21.65
CA ARG A 137 3.36 11.98 -22.45
C ARG A 137 2.36 13.09 -22.27
N PRO A 138 1.88 13.70 -23.37
CA PRO A 138 0.98 14.83 -23.29
C PRO A 138 -0.35 14.42 -22.68
N ILE A 139 -0.87 15.28 -21.82
CA ILE A 139 -2.20 15.16 -21.24
C ILE A 139 -3.19 15.92 -22.12
N VAL A 140 -4.30 15.28 -22.45
CA VAL A 140 -5.44 15.92 -23.12
C VAL A 140 -6.55 16.10 -22.11
N TYR A 141 -6.94 17.34 -21.87
CA TYR A 141 -8.04 17.68 -20.98
C TYR A 141 -9.35 17.78 -21.76
N ALA A 142 -10.45 17.40 -21.11
CA ALA A 142 -11.79 17.47 -21.68
C ALA A 142 -12.84 17.81 -20.60
N GLU A 143 -13.87 18.55 -21.00
CA GLU A 143 -15.04 18.83 -20.18
C GLU A 143 -16.07 17.69 -20.30
N THR A 144 -16.45 17.08 -19.18
CA THR A 144 -17.48 16.03 -19.14
C THR A 144 -18.72 16.40 -18.32
N ARG A 145 -18.65 17.46 -17.48
CA ARG A 145 -19.70 17.80 -16.50
C ARG A 145 -20.51 19.06 -16.78
N GLY A 146 -20.30 19.75 -17.90
CA GLY A 146 -21.15 20.87 -18.34
C GLY A 146 -20.97 22.16 -17.53
N ILE A 147 -19.82 22.35 -16.89
CA ILE A 147 -19.43 23.61 -16.25
C ILE A 147 -18.61 24.33 -17.30
N ALA A 148 -19.16 25.43 -17.82
CA ALA A 148 -18.80 26.05 -19.10
C ALA A 148 -17.30 26.21 -19.39
N ASP A 149 -16.46 26.28 -18.34
CA ASP A 149 -15.02 26.51 -18.45
C ASP A 149 -14.14 25.53 -17.62
N TYR A 150 -14.71 24.47 -17.00
CA TYR A 150 -13.91 23.52 -16.20
C TYR A 150 -13.77 22.15 -16.88
N GLU A 151 -12.59 21.89 -17.43
CA GLU A 151 -12.21 20.57 -17.93
C GLU A 151 -11.89 19.64 -16.77
N ASP A 152 -12.71 18.62 -16.52
CA ASP A 152 -12.60 17.80 -15.32
C ASP A 152 -11.89 16.46 -15.54
N GLU A 153 -11.74 16.04 -16.80
CA GLU A 153 -11.12 14.76 -17.15
C GLU A 153 -9.81 14.94 -17.94
N ALA A 154 -8.79 14.22 -17.52
CA ALA A 154 -7.48 14.15 -18.16
C ALA A 154 -7.29 12.77 -18.80
N THR A 155 -6.91 12.75 -20.08
CA THR A 155 -6.67 11.54 -20.86
C THR A 155 -5.23 11.49 -21.34
N VAL A 156 -4.59 10.34 -21.16
CA VAL A 156 -3.22 10.04 -21.61
C VAL A 156 -3.23 8.73 -22.37
N THR A 157 -2.49 8.67 -23.48
CA THR A 157 -2.28 7.42 -24.23
C THR A 157 -0.81 7.05 -24.21
N ALA A 158 -0.49 5.78 -24.01
CA ALA A 158 0.88 5.28 -24.00
C ALA A 158 0.99 3.94 -24.77
N PRO A 159 2.11 3.71 -25.48
CA PRO A 159 2.39 2.39 -26.05
C PRO A 159 2.67 1.38 -24.93
N VAL A 160 2.16 0.16 -25.08
CA VAL A 160 2.40 -0.96 -24.17
C VAL A 160 2.57 -2.26 -24.95
N ASP A 161 3.26 -3.23 -24.36
CA ASP A 161 3.34 -4.58 -24.92
C ASP A 161 1.96 -5.24 -24.95
N ALA A 162 1.69 -6.02 -26.00
CA ALA A 162 0.43 -6.75 -26.12
C ALA A 162 0.24 -7.71 -24.94
N GLY A 163 -0.93 -7.62 -24.29
CA GLY A 163 -1.25 -8.44 -23.11
C GLY A 163 -0.77 -7.88 -21.77
N THR A 164 -0.25 -6.65 -21.74
CA THR A 164 0.03 -5.93 -20.48
C THR A 164 -1.24 -5.82 -19.64
N ASP A 165 -1.17 -6.23 -18.36
CA ASP A 165 -2.27 -6.08 -17.40
C ASP A 165 -2.53 -4.58 -17.16
N PRO A 166 -3.77 -4.07 -17.38
CA PRO A 166 -4.10 -2.67 -17.10
C PRO A 166 -3.75 -2.23 -15.68
N CYS A 167 -3.78 -3.15 -14.71
CA CYS A 167 -3.50 -2.87 -13.31
C CYS A 167 -2.00 -2.71 -13.00
N GLU A 168 -1.12 -3.06 -13.93
CA GLU A 168 0.33 -2.81 -13.84
C GLU A 168 0.71 -1.43 -14.38
N VAL A 169 -0.15 -0.77 -15.15
CA VAL A 169 0.13 0.56 -15.70
C VAL A 169 -0.13 1.63 -14.62
N ARG A 170 0.83 2.55 -14.47
CA ARG A 170 0.83 3.63 -13.50
C ARG A 170 1.29 4.94 -14.12
N VAL A 171 0.81 6.04 -13.56
CA VAL A 171 1.12 7.40 -14.01
C VAL A 171 1.82 8.15 -12.90
N TYR A 172 2.91 8.83 -13.25
CA TYR A 172 3.76 9.58 -12.33
C TYR A 172 4.01 11.00 -12.85
N TYR A 173 4.41 11.89 -11.96
CA TYR A 173 4.86 13.22 -12.35
C TYR A 173 6.13 13.11 -13.22
N PRO A 174 6.28 13.99 -14.24
CA PRO A 174 7.40 13.92 -15.16
C PRO A 174 8.73 14.14 -14.43
N GLY A 175 9.74 13.35 -14.78
CA GLY A 175 11.11 13.49 -14.26
C GLY A 175 11.32 13.03 -12.82
N LYS A 176 10.34 12.35 -12.19
CA LYS A 176 10.44 11.86 -10.80
C LYS A 176 10.85 10.39 -10.68
N ALA A 177 11.28 9.76 -11.77
CA ALA A 177 11.81 8.40 -11.82
C ALA A 177 10.88 7.34 -11.17
N ALA A 178 9.56 7.48 -11.35
CA ALA A 178 8.52 6.65 -10.74
C ALA A 178 8.59 6.55 -9.20
N ASP A 179 9.01 7.61 -8.51
CA ASP A 179 8.87 7.69 -7.06
C ASP A 179 7.37 7.64 -6.67
N ASP A 180 7.03 6.76 -5.73
CA ASP A 180 5.64 6.52 -5.31
C ASP A 180 4.99 7.73 -4.65
N ARG A 181 5.80 8.64 -4.10
CA ARG A 181 5.33 9.92 -3.57
C ARG A 181 4.71 10.80 -4.65
N TYR A 182 5.07 10.58 -5.91
CA TYR A 182 4.65 11.35 -7.08
C TYR A 182 3.66 10.58 -8.00
N GLU A 183 3.04 9.51 -7.48
CA GLU A 183 2.10 8.69 -8.22
C GLU A 183 0.71 9.34 -8.30
N ILE A 184 0.15 9.47 -9.51
CA ILE A 184 -1.19 10.00 -9.73
C ILE A 184 -2.22 8.89 -9.48
N ARG A 185 -2.99 8.99 -8.39
CA ARG A 185 -4.06 8.01 -8.05
C ARG A 185 -5.36 8.63 -7.52
N PRO A 186 -6.56 8.10 -7.84
CA PRO A 186 -6.83 6.94 -8.67
C PRO A 186 -6.75 7.27 -10.17
N ILE A 187 -6.53 6.24 -10.98
CA ILE A 187 -6.55 6.28 -12.46
C ILE A 187 -7.42 5.14 -12.97
N THR A 188 -8.01 5.30 -14.14
CA THR A 188 -8.67 4.22 -14.88
C THR A 188 -7.85 3.90 -16.12
N VAL A 189 -7.47 2.63 -16.29
CA VAL A 189 -6.66 2.16 -17.41
C VAL A 189 -7.44 1.17 -18.25
N VAL A 190 -7.45 1.38 -19.56
CA VAL A 190 -7.98 0.44 -20.55
C VAL A 190 -6.87 0.12 -21.55
N VAL A 191 -6.51 -1.15 -21.69
CA VAL A 191 -5.51 -1.61 -22.66
C VAL A 191 -6.21 -2.26 -23.86
N ALA A 192 -5.99 -1.74 -25.06
CA ALA A 192 -6.48 -2.30 -26.31
C ALA A 192 -5.32 -2.52 -27.28
N GLY A 193 -5.00 -3.78 -27.57
CA GLY A 193 -3.85 -4.14 -28.40
C GLY A 193 -2.53 -3.71 -27.74
N THR A 194 -1.83 -2.75 -28.34
CA THR A 194 -0.55 -2.21 -27.87
C THR A 194 -0.67 -0.77 -27.37
N THR A 195 -1.87 -0.33 -27.02
CA THR A 195 -2.13 1.03 -26.54
C THR A 195 -2.91 0.99 -25.23
N ALA A 196 -2.37 1.65 -24.21
CA ALA A 196 -3.06 1.93 -22.96
C ALA A 196 -3.67 3.32 -23.02
N THR A 197 -4.97 3.42 -22.79
CA THR A 197 -5.70 4.67 -22.56
C THR A 197 -5.91 4.83 -21.06
N ILE A 198 -5.38 5.92 -20.51
CA ILE A 198 -5.38 6.21 -19.09
C ILE A 198 -6.19 7.48 -18.86
N THR A 199 -7.14 7.42 -17.93
CA THR A 199 -8.03 8.53 -17.59
C THR A 199 -7.96 8.82 -16.10
N PHE A 200 -7.97 10.09 -15.72
CA PHE A 200 -8.02 10.54 -14.33
C PHE A 200 -8.57 11.96 -14.23
N ALA A 201 -8.93 12.39 -13.02
CA ALA A 201 -9.49 13.72 -12.82
C ALA A 201 -8.40 14.80 -12.87
N ARG A 202 -8.69 15.95 -13.52
CA ARG A 202 -7.71 17.04 -13.74
C ARG A 202 -7.08 17.53 -12.45
N GLU A 203 -7.85 17.63 -11.36
CA GLU A 203 -7.35 18.08 -10.06
C GLU A 203 -6.25 17.19 -9.46
N LEU A 204 -6.05 15.98 -9.98
CA LEU A 204 -4.97 15.11 -9.54
C LEU A 204 -3.60 15.48 -10.13
N ALA A 205 -3.56 16.37 -11.14
CA ALA A 205 -2.39 16.76 -11.91
C ALA A 205 -1.98 18.23 -11.69
N VAL A 206 -2.18 18.77 -10.49
CA VAL A 206 -1.67 20.10 -10.10
C VAL A 206 -0.14 20.09 -10.04
N LEU A 207 0.51 21.15 -10.51
CA LEU A 207 1.98 21.29 -10.44
C LEU A 207 2.51 21.17 -9.00
N ASP A 208 3.62 20.44 -8.83
CA ASP A 208 4.25 20.24 -7.51
C ASP A 208 4.75 21.56 -6.91
N THR A 209 5.36 22.41 -7.73
CA THR A 209 5.81 23.76 -7.33
C THR A 209 4.69 24.63 -6.76
N VAL A 210 3.47 24.50 -7.28
CA VAL A 210 2.31 25.25 -6.81
C VAL A 210 1.80 24.71 -5.48
N LEU A 211 1.76 23.37 -5.33
CA LEU A 211 1.37 22.71 -4.09
C LEU A 211 2.34 22.99 -2.93
N GLU A 212 3.63 23.11 -3.22
CA GLU A 212 4.71 23.30 -2.24
C GLU A 212 4.99 24.77 -1.89
N ASN A 213 4.23 25.72 -2.46
CA ASN A 213 4.47 27.14 -2.23
C ASN A 213 4.42 27.52 -0.74
N PHE A 214 5.32 28.41 -0.33
CA PHE A 214 5.42 28.82 1.08
C PHE A 214 4.14 29.51 1.59
N ILE A 215 3.54 30.35 0.75
CA ILE A 215 2.23 30.94 1.01
C ILE A 215 1.22 30.10 0.25
N PHE A 216 0.33 29.44 1.00
CA PHE A 216 -0.74 28.68 0.38
C PHE A 216 -1.71 29.60 -0.35
N ALA A 217 -1.88 29.33 -1.64
CA ALA A 217 -2.92 29.90 -2.48
C ALA A 217 -3.64 28.74 -3.14
N ALA A 218 -4.97 28.75 -3.10
CA ALA A 218 -5.76 27.75 -3.80
C ALA A 218 -5.53 27.88 -5.31
N VAL A 219 -5.44 26.74 -5.99
CA VAL A 219 -5.19 26.67 -7.42
C VAL A 219 -6.47 26.97 -8.18
N GLY A 220 -6.45 27.98 -9.05
CA GLY A 220 -7.57 28.27 -9.93
C GLY A 220 -7.81 27.11 -10.90
N GLY A 221 -8.95 26.45 -10.79
CA GLY A 221 -9.27 25.27 -11.58
C GLY A 221 -9.40 25.52 -13.09
N THR A 222 -9.61 26.78 -13.49
CA THR A 222 -9.69 27.23 -14.88
C THR A 222 -8.36 27.73 -15.47
N ASP A 223 -7.28 27.77 -14.67
CA ASP A 223 -5.95 28.19 -15.12
C ASP A 223 -5.11 26.98 -15.51
N ASP A 224 -5.03 26.69 -16.80
CA ASP A 224 -4.26 25.56 -17.36
C ASP A 224 -2.76 25.61 -17.02
N THR A 225 -2.22 26.80 -16.74
CA THR A 225 -0.78 26.96 -16.44
C THR A 225 -0.39 26.37 -15.08
N LEU A 226 -1.37 26.05 -14.23
CA LEU A 226 -1.18 25.49 -12.90
C LEU A 226 -1.27 23.95 -12.86
N PHE A 227 -1.49 23.33 -14.02
CA PHE A 227 -1.59 21.87 -14.17
C PHE A 227 -0.43 21.33 -15.00
N LEU A 228 -0.14 20.04 -14.82
CA LEU A 228 0.82 19.32 -15.63
C LEU A 228 0.34 19.28 -17.09
N THR A 229 1.26 19.43 -18.04
CA THR A 229 0.96 19.22 -19.47
C THR A 229 1.45 17.86 -19.96
N THR A 230 2.37 17.24 -19.21
CA THR A 230 2.93 15.92 -19.49
C THR A 230 3.00 15.05 -18.23
N VAL A 231 3.01 13.73 -18.41
CA VAL A 231 3.22 12.72 -17.36
C VAL A 231 4.14 11.61 -17.83
N ASP A 232 4.78 10.91 -16.89
CA ASP A 232 5.52 9.69 -17.18
C ASP A 232 4.64 8.46 -16.92
N VAL A 233 4.66 7.51 -17.86
CA VAL A 233 3.90 6.26 -17.76
C VAL A 233 4.86 5.11 -17.50
N TYR A 234 4.61 4.38 -16.42
CA TYR A 234 5.43 3.27 -15.98
C TYR A 234 4.60 1.99 -15.86
N ARG A 235 5.26 0.85 -16.08
CA ARG A 235 4.77 -0.47 -15.70
C ARG A 235 5.33 -0.83 -14.33
N VAL A 236 4.46 -1.12 -13.37
CA VAL A 236 4.80 -1.61 -12.03
C VAL A 236 4.31 -3.04 -11.93
N PHE A 237 5.24 -3.99 -11.83
CA PHE A 237 4.94 -5.42 -11.86
C PHE A 237 5.76 -6.18 -10.82
N ASN A 238 5.37 -7.43 -10.58
CA ASN A 238 6.12 -8.34 -9.74
C ASN A 238 7.21 -9.02 -10.57
N ASP A 239 8.48 -8.74 -10.29
CA ASP A 239 9.61 -9.43 -10.89
C ASP A 239 9.86 -10.76 -10.15
N PRO A 240 9.59 -11.90 -10.81
CA PRO A 240 9.72 -13.22 -10.20
C PRO A 240 11.18 -13.66 -10.01
N GLN A 241 12.18 -12.92 -10.51
CA GLN A 241 13.60 -13.31 -10.45
C GLN A 241 14.14 -13.49 -9.02
N THR A 242 13.60 -12.72 -8.08
CA THR A 242 14.04 -12.74 -6.69
C THR A 242 12.87 -13.08 -5.80
N GLN A 243 12.76 -14.36 -5.39
CA GLN A 243 11.67 -14.84 -4.52
C GLN A 243 12.15 -15.18 -3.11
N ALA A 244 13.27 -15.90 -3.01
CA ALA A 244 13.90 -16.17 -1.72
C ALA A 244 15.41 -16.28 -1.86
N SER A 245 16.11 -16.05 -0.74
CA SER A 245 17.52 -16.37 -0.58
C SER A 245 17.71 -17.22 0.67
N PHE A 246 18.41 -18.33 0.50
CA PHE A 246 18.93 -19.15 1.58
C PHE A 246 20.09 -18.43 2.25
N LEU A 247 20.18 -18.55 3.58
CA LEU A 247 21.24 -17.98 4.39
C LEU A 247 21.81 -19.07 5.30
N TRP A 248 23.12 -19.30 5.21
CA TRP A 248 23.85 -20.21 6.10
C TRP A 248 24.86 -19.44 6.94
N GLU A 249 24.84 -19.66 8.24
CA GLU A 249 25.88 -19.23 9.17
C GLU A 249 27.19 -19.97 8.83
N PRO A 250 28.34 -19.27 8.85
CA PRO A 250 29.62 -19.92 8.62
C PRO A 250 29.90 -20.91 9.76
N ILE A 251 30.18 -22.18 9.40
CA ILE A 251 30.59 -23.18 10.40
C ILE A 251 32.03 -22.89 10.81
N GLY A 252 32.30 -22.83 12.12
CA GLY A 252 33.63 -22.67 12.66
C GLY A 252 34.52 -23.87 12.30
N GLY A 253 35.28 -23.74 11.22
CA GLY A 253 36.21 -24.75 10.73
C GLY A 253 36.46 -24.55 9.24
N ASN A 254 37.72 -24.53 8.84
CA ASN A 254 38.24 -24.25 7.48
C ASN A 254 37.67 -25.11 6.31
N CYS A 255 36.64 -25.92 6.52
CA CYS A 255 36.27 -27.01 5.61
C CYS A 255 35.30 -26.64 4.48
N ASP A 256 34.61 -25.49 4.53
CA ASP A 256 33.59 -25.12 3.51
C ASP A 256 33.96 -23.90 2.64
N CYS A 257 35.18 -23.38 2.77
CA CYS A 257 35.71 -22.39 1.83
C CYS A 257 36.25 -23.10 0.58
N VAL A 258 35.34 -23.63 -0.23
CA VAL A 258 35.67 -24.47 -1.40
C VAL A 258 36.28 -23.67 -2.57
N SER A 259 36.40 -22.34 -2.47
CA SER A 259 37.09 -21.54 -3.50
C SER A 259 38.53 -21.24 -3.10
N THR A 260 39.45 -21.82 -3.86
CA THR A 260 40.91 -21.73 -3.80
C THR A 260 41.49 -20.32 -4.06
N GLY A 261 40.81 -19.23 -3.68
CA GLY A 261 41.36 -17.89 -3.93
C GLY A 261 40.59 -16.66 -3.50
N SER A 262 39.45 -16.74 -2.79
CA SER A 262 38.74 -15.53 -2.35
C SER A 262 38.38 -15.61 -0.87
N ALA A 263 38.71 -14.55 -0.13
CA ALA A 263 38.42 -14.35 1.29
C ALA A 263 36.99 -14.78 1.64
N CYS A 264 36.85 -15.90 2.35
CA CYS A 264 35.61 -16.21 3.05
C CYS A 264 35.38 -15.12 4.10
N PRO A 265 34.31 -14.32 3.98
CA PRO A 265 33.99 -13.35 4.99
C PRO A 265 33.50 -14.10 6.24
N VAL A 266 34.35 -14.16 7.27
CA VAL A 266 34.07 -14.84 8.55
C VAL A 266 32.79 -14.35 9.22
N CYS A 267 32.34 -13.14 8.89
CA CYS A 267 31.16 -12.50 9.47
C CYS A 267 30.04 -12.24 8.43
N GLN A 268 29.87 -13.10 7.42
CA GLN A 268 28.76 -13.00 6.47
C GLN A 268 28.08 -14.36 6.26
N PHE A 269 26.78 -14.32 5.97
CA PHE A 269 26.04 -15.51 5.55
C PHE A 269 26.47 -15.94 4.16
N GLN A 270 26.63 -17.24 3.93
CA GLN A 270 26.63 -17.76 2.58
C GLN A 270 25.20 -17.69 2.03
N THR A 271 25.03 -17.22 0.80
CA THR A 271 23.72 -16.99 0.18
C THR A 271 23.51 -17.84 -1.06
N GLN A 272 22.30 -18.36 -1.27
CA GLN A 272 21.90 -19.02 -2.52
C GLN A 272 20.47 -18.63 -2.88
N THR A 273 20.20 -18.39 -4.16
CA THR A 273 18.84 -18.10 -4.66
C THR A 273 17.92 -19.32 -4.52
N ALA A 274 16.66 -19.05 -4.20
CA ALA A 274 15.62 -20.05 -4.07
C ALA A 274 14.30 -19.54 -4.66
N CYS A 275 13.46 -20.48 -5.10
CA CYS A 275 12.08 -20.21 -5.48
C CYS A 275 11.13 -20.49 -4.31
N LEU A 276 9.99 -19.81 -4.33
CA LEU A 276 8.89 -19.97 -3.39
C LEU A 276 7.69 -20.61 -4.10
N LEU A 277 7.07 -21.54 -3.41
CA LEU A 277 5.85 -22.21 -3.83
C LEU A 277 4.88 -22.15 -2.64
N TYR A 278 3.61 -21.83 -2.88
CA TYR A 278 2.63 -21.87 -1.81
C TYR A 278 2.23 -23.32 -1.51
N ARG A 279 1.97 -23.62 -0.24
CA ARG A 279 1.44 -24.91 0.21
C ARG A 279 0.09 -24.68 0.87
N ASP A 280 -0.89 -25.49 0.50
CA ASP A 280 -2.26 -25.44 1.03
C ASP A 280 -2.98 -24.11 0.73
N ASP A 281 -3.60 -23.47 1.74
CA ASP A 281 -4.40 -22.26 1.59
C ASP A 281 -3.50 -20.99 1.55
N PRO A 282 -3.52 -20.21 0.45
CA PRO A 282 -2.77 -18.96 0.32
C PRO A 282 -3.03 -17.95 1.45
N LYS A 283 -4.21 -18.01 2.11
CA LYS A 283 -4.54 -17.13 3.24
C LYS A 283 -3.55 -17.27 4.39
N LEU A 284 -3.06 -18.48 4.65
CA LEU A 284 -2.13 -18.75 5.75
C LEU A 284 -0.68 -18.42 5.42
N SER A 285 -0.36 -18.19 4.13
CA SER A 285 1.00 -17.93 3.62
C SER A 285 2.03 -18.94 4.13
N LEU A 286 1.66 -20.22 4.05
CA LEU A 286 2.57 -21.33 4.24
C LEU A 286 3.31 -21.57 2.93
N LEU A 287 4.61 -21.32 2.93
CA LEU A 287 5.45 -21.34 1.74
C LEU A 287 6.44 -22.48 1.83
N THR A 288 6.57 -23.26 0.77
CA THR A 288 7.70 -24.16 0.57
C THR A 288 8.77 -23.47 -0.26
N PHE A 289 10.01 -23.87 -0.06
CA PHE A 289 11.16 -23.30 -0.74
C PHE A 289 12.04 -24.39 -1.35
N GLN A 290 12.64 -24.06 -2.49
CA GLN A 290 13.56 -24.96 -3.19
C GLN A 290 14.71 -24.16 -3.81
N ALA A 291 15.94 -24.69 -3.76
CA ALA A 291 17.07 -24.09 -4.47
C ALA A 291 16.80 -24.10 -5.97
N GLY A 292 17.03 -22.97 -6.62
CA GLY A 292 16.84 -22.84 -8.05
C GLY A 292 17.63 -21.68 -8.63
N THR A 293 17.93 -21.78 -9.92
CA THR A 293 18.56 -20.71 -10.69
C THR A 293 17.53 -20.11 -11.63
N TRP A 294 17.40 -18.78 -11.63
CA TRP A 294 16.48 -18.12 -12.57
C TRP A 294 16.98 -18.26 -14.00
N ASN A 295 16.13 -18.76 -14.88
CA ASN A 295 16.37 -18.87 -16.31
C ASN A 295 15.59 -17.77 -17.04
N ALA A 296 16.29 -16.74 -17.49
CA ALA A 296 15.68 -15.59 -18.16
C ALA A 296 15.05 -15.93 -19.51
N ALA A 297 15.47 -17.02 -20.17
CA ALA A 297 14.92 -17.43 -21.46
C ALA A 297 13.56 -18.13 -21.32
N THR A 298 13.38 -18.94 -20.27
CA THR A 298 12.11 -19.65 -19.99
C THR A 298 11.23 -18.91 -19.00
N GLN A 299 11.75 -17.87 -18.34
CA GLN A 299 11.12 -17.15 -17.24
C GLN A 299 10.69 -18.08 -16.10
N GLN A 300 11.54 -19.06 -15.77
CA GLN A 300 11.29 -20.07 -14.74
C GLN A 300 12.55 -20.33 -13.91
N PHE A 301 12.37 -20.95 -12.74
CA PHE A 301 13.50 -21.45 -11.94
C PHE A 301 13.86 -22.87 -12.37
N ASP A 302 15.10 -23.06 -12.80
CA ASP A 302 15.68 -24.39 -13.00
C ASP A 302 16.13 -24.96 -11.65
N PRO A 303 15.81 -26.22 -11.33
CA PRO A 303 16.12 -26.81 -10.03
C PRO A 303 17.64 -26.89 -9.80
N ALA A 304 18.08 -26.56 -8.58
CA ALA A 304 19.47 -26.63 -8.16
C ALA A 304 19.63 -27.41 -6.85
N SER A 305 20.83 -27.95 -6.62
CA SER A 305 21.20 -28.51 -5.32
C SER A 305 21.60 -27.43 -4.32
N LEU A 306 21.47 -27.70 -3.03
CA LEU A 306 21.95 -26.80 -1.97
C LEU A 306 23.47 -26.62 -2.05
N SER A 307 23.96 -25.39 -2.02
CA SER A 307 25.40 -25.09 -2.17
C SER A 307 26.24 -25.54 -0.98
N VAL A 308 25.66 -25.63 0.22
CA VAL A 308 26.35 -25.99 1.48
C VAL A 308 26.06 -27.43 1.90
N GLY A 309 25.32 -28.20 1.09
CA GLY A 309 24.99 -29.60 1.39
C GLY A 309 24.17 -29.81 2.68
N ARG A 310 23.61 -28.75 3.26
CA ARG A 310 22.77 -28.75 4.47
C ARG A 310 21.64 -27.74 4.33
N ASN A 311 20.61 -27.88 5.17
CA ASN A 311 19.51 -26.92 5.20
C ASN A 311 19.97 -25.50 5.58
N PRO A 312 19.34 -24.45 5.01
CA PRO A 312 19.63 -23.08 5.39
C PRO A 312 19.29 -22.83 6.85
N ASP A 313 20.02 -21.90 7.47
CA ASP A 313 19.81 -21.49 8.86
C ASP A 313 18.69 -20.45 8.97
N GLN A 314 18.54 -19.63 7.94
CA GLN A 314 17.49 -18.63 7.77
C GLN A 314 17.09 -18.52 6.29
N LEU A 315 15.89 -18.01 6.05
CA LEU A 315 15.38 -17.64 4.74
C LEU A 315 15.16 -16.15 4.70
N ARG A 316 15.60 -15.51 3.63
CA ARG A 316 15.21 -14.15 3.26
C ARG A 316 14.14 -14.25 2.18
N LEU A 317 12.93 -13.79 2.47
CA LEU A 317 11.77 -13.89 1.60
C LEU A 317 11.51 -12.56 0.89
N PHE A 318 11.09 -12.66 -0.36
CA PHE A 318 10.66 -11.59 -1.23
C PHE A 318 9.38 -12.03 -1.92
N TYR A 319 8.26 -11.43 -1.54
CA TYR A 319 6.97 -11.91 -2.02
C TYR A 319 5.93 -10.81 -2.09
N TYR A 320 4.93 -11.07 -2.92
CA TYR A 320 3.77 -10.25 -3.10
C TYR A 320 2.58 -10.88 -2.37
N ALA A 321 1.99 -10.15 -1.41
CA ALA A 321 0.89 -10.64 -0.60
C ALA A 321 -0.10 -9.54 -0.23
N GLY A 322 -1.33 -9.97 0.01
CA GLY A 322 -2.43 -9.12 0.43
C GLY A 322 -3.76 -9.62 -0.12
N LYS A 323 -4.84 -9.13 0.46
CA LYS A 323 -6.18 -9.48 -0.02
C LYS A 323 -6.50 -8.63 -1.24
N GLY A 324 -6.64 -9.27 -2.40
CA GLY A 324 -7.13 -8.60 -3.59
C GLY A 324 -8.54 -8.04 -3.38
N SER A 325 -8.82 -6.88 -3.97
CA SER A 325 -10.17 -6.32 -4.00
C SER A 325 -11.09 -7.13 -4.93
N THR A 326 -12.40 -6.92 -4.79
CA THR A 326 -13.41 -7.46 -5.72
C THR A 326 -13.61 -6.59 -6.97
N LEU A 327 -12.91 -5.46 -7.05
CA LEU A 327 -12.97 -4.50 -8.15
C LEU A 327 -12.12 -4.91 -9.36
N GLY A 328 -12.25 -4.16 -10.46
CA GLY A 328 -11.58 -4.44 -11.74
C GLY A 328 -10.05 -4.48 -11.65
N CYS A 329 -9.46 -3.73 -10.71
CA CYS A 329 -8.02 -3.79 -10.42
C CYS A 329 -7.73 -4.19 -8.97
N PRO A 330 -7.76 -5.51 -8.67
CA PRO A 330 -7.65 -6.02 -7.29
C PRO A 330 -6.28 -5.74 -6.63
N ARG A 331 -5.27 -5.38 -7.43
CA ARG A 331 -3.89 -5.10 -7.01
C ARG A 331 -3.63 -3.62 -6.71
N VAL A 332 -4.58 -2.75 -7.00
CA VAL A 332 -4.39 -1.29 -7.01
C VAL A 332 -5.40 -0.61 -6.12
N GLU A 333 -6.63 -1.13 -6.14
CA GLU A 333 -7.73 -0.55 -5.42
C GLU A 333 -8.00 -1.37 -4.16
N MET A 334 -8.18 -0.65 -3.05
CA MET A 334 -8.65 -1.25 -1.80
C MET A 334 -10.08 -1.75 -1.98
N ASP A 335 -10.42 -2.87 -1.33
CA ASP A 335 -11.81 -3.31 -1.27
C ASP A 335 -12.70 -2.21 -0.66
N PRO A 336 -13.85 -1.87 -1.28
CA PRO A 336 -14.70 -0.77 -0.81
C PRO A 336 -15.10 -0.86 0.67
N ALA A 337 -15.29 -2.07 1.20
CA ALA A 337 -15.65 -2.24 2.61
C ALA A 337 -14.49 -1.82 3.51
N TRP A 338 -13.26 -2.22 3.17
CA TRP A 338 -12.06 -1.82 3.91
C TRP A 338 -11.69 -0.36 3.71
N ALA A 339 -11.93 0.20 2.52
CA ALA A 339 -11.74 1.63 2.27
C ALA A 339 -12.61 2.49 3.20
N VAL A 340 -13.86 2.08 3.46
CA VAL A 340 -14.74 2.74 4.44
C VAL A 340 -14.21 2.60 5.87
N VAL A 341 -13.68 1.44 6.23
CA VAL A 341 -13.11 1.20 7.57
C VAL A 341 -11.87 2.06 7.79
N VAL A 342 -10.92 2.04 6.85
CA VAL A 342 -9.71 2.89 6.87
C VAL A 342 -10.12 4.36 6.96
N SER A 343 -11.08 4.80 6.15
CA SER A 343 -11.51 6.20 6.15
C SER A 343 -12.04 6.64 7.53
N ARG A 344 -12.83 5.79 8.19
CA ARG A 344 -13.38 6.08 9.52
C ARG A 344 -12.35 5.99 10.64
N LEU A 345 -11.40 5.07 10.53
CA LEU A 345 -10.30 4.93 11.49
C LEU A 345 -9.33 6.11 11.36
N ALA A 346 -8.94 6.47 10.14
CA ALA A 346 -8.17 7.67 9.87
C ALA A 346 -8.90 8.93 10.35
N ALA A 347 -10.24 8.95 10.25
CA ALA A 347 -11.04 10.02 10.83
C ALA A 347 -10.94 10.13 12.35
N ALA A 348 -10.76 9.01 13.03
CA ALA A 348 -10.47 8.98 14.45
C ALA A 348 -9.00 9.27 14.78
N ARG A 349 -8.09 9.46 13.80
CA ARG A 349 -6.67 9.73 14.06
C ARG A 349 -6.27 11.19 13.86
N LEU A 350 -7.00 12.00 13.10
CA LEU A 350 -6.65 13.43 13.06
C LEU A 350 -7.01 14.13 14.37
N ASP A 351 -6.08 14.95 14.81
CA ASP A 351 -6.23 15.80 16.00
C ASP A 351 -7.09 17.04 15.73
N ARG A 352 -7.26 17.42 14.46
CA ARG A 352 -7.98 18.62 14.06
C ARG A 352 -9.11 18.26 13.09
N PRO A 353 -10.28 18.90 13.20
CA PRO A 353 -11.32 18.71 12.22
C PRO A 353 -10.89 19.34 10.87
N PRO A 354 -11.26 18.74 9.74
CA PRO A 354 -11.17 19.41 8.46
C PRO A 354 -12.06 20.66 8.44
N CYS A 355 -11.79 21.57 7.51
CA CYS A 355 -12.61 22.78 7.33
C CYS A 355 -14.12 22.46 7.21
N ALA A 356 -14.96 23.41 7.65
CA ALA A 356 -16.36 23.28 8.10
C ALA A 356 -17.31 22.34 7.32
N CYS A 357 -17.09 22.07 6.03
CA CYS A 357 -18.04 21.30 5.20
C CYS A 357 -18.18 19.82 5.59
N ALA A 358 -17.14 19.22 6.14
CA ALA A 358 -17.17 17.81 6.56
C ALA A 358 -17.15 17.65 8.08
N GLN A 359 -17.34 18.75 8.83
CA GLN A 359 -17.19 18.78 10.28
C GLN A 359 -18.09 17.77 10.98
N PHE A 360 -19.37 17.67 10.60
CA PHE A 360 -20.31 16.73 11.23
C PHE A 360 -19.89 15.26 11.06
N TRP A 361 -19.41 14.88 9.87
CA TRP A 361 -18.94 13.52 9.64
C TRP A 361 -17.67 13.23 10.41
N TRP A 362 -16.76 14.20 10.48
CA TRP A 362 -15.52 14.08 11.22
C TRP A 362 -15.76 13.92 12.73
N GLU A 363 -16.48 14.87 13.32
CA GLU A 363 -16.82 14.89 14.75
C GLU A 363 -17.50 13.60 15.18
N ARG A 364 -18.35 13.03 14.31
CA ARG A 364 -18.99 11.75 14.57
C ARG A 364 -17.99 10.62 14.77
N TRP A 365 -16.96 10.53 13.93
CA TRP A 365 -16.00 9.41 13.95
C TRP A 365 -14.86 9.64 14.94
N SER A 366 -14.48 10.90 15.19
CA SER A 366 -13.49 11.28 16.19
C SER A 366 -14.05 11.33 17.62
N ALA A 367 -15.37 11.39 17.80
CA ALA A 367 -16.00 11.38 19.11
C ALA A 367 -15.59 10.15 19.94
N ASP A 368 -15.10 10.41 21.15
CA ASP A 368 -14.80 9.39 22.16
C ASP A 368 -16.11 8.80 22.69
N LEU A 369 -16.31 7.50 22.49
CA LEU A 369 -17.50 6.80 22.96
C LEU A 369 -17.43 6.49 24.46
N ALA A 370 -16.25 6.56 25.07
CA ALA A 370 -16.12 6.39 26.50
C ALA A 370 -16.75 7.58 27.23
N PHE A 371 -16.60 8.79 26.67
CA PHE A 371 -17.07 10.02 27.27
C PHE A 371 -18.59 10.18 27.14
N THR A 372 -19.30 10.16 28.27
CA THR A 372 -20.72 10.50 28.33
C THR A 372 -20.90 11.82 29.08
N THR A 373 -21.41 12.84 28.38
CA THR A 373 -21.77 14.12 29.01
C THR A 373 -23.05 13.95 29.81
N GLY A 374 -22.96 13.97 31.14
CA GLY A 374 -24.11 14.20 31.99
C GLY A 374 -24.60 15.64 31.89
N ALA A 375 -25.91 15.87 32.05
CA ALA A 375 -26.49 17.22 32.07
C ALA A 375 -26.03 18.07 33.27
N VAL A 376 -25.32 17.49 34.24
CA VAL A 376 -24.91 18.10 35.51
C VAL A 376 -23.47 17.66 35.85
N GLU A 377 -22.49 18.29 35.19
CA GLU A 377 -21.07 18.46 35.58
C GLU A 377 -20.15 17.25 35.90
N LEU A 378 -20.61 16.00 35.92
CA LEU A 378 -19.71 14.85 36.03
C LEU A 378 -19.70 14.07 34.73
N ALA A 379 -18.59 14.19 33.98
CA ALA A 379 -18.30 13.29 32.88
C ALA A 379 -18.20 11.85 33.41
N SER A 380 -19.13 10.98 33.00
CA SER A 380 -19.02 9.55 33.27
C SER A 380 -18.38 8.84 32.09
N TYR A 381 -17.56 7.83 32.38
CA TYR A 381 -17.03 6.93 31.36
C TYR A 381 -17.80 5.62 31.40
N SER A 382 -18.61 5.34 30.37
CA SER A 382 -19.37 4.09 30.29
C SER A 382 -19.22 3.47 28.91
N MET A 383 -18.50 2.36 28.82
CA MET A 383 -18.32 1.58 27.60
C MET A 383 -18.40 0.09 27.93
N SER A 384 -18.86 -0.75 27.00
CA SER A 384 -18.83 -2.19 27.20
C SER A 384 -17.39 -2.68 27.37
N PRO A 385 -17.11 -3.66 28.25
CA PRO A 385 -15.75 -4.19 28.43
C PRO A 385 -15.11 -4.70 27.12
N SER A 386 -15.92 -5.22 26.19
CA SER A 386 -15.47 -5.67 24.87
C SER A 386 -14.91 -4.56 23.99
N ASN A 387 -15.48 -3.35 24.08
CA ASN A 387 -15.03 -2.18 23.33
C ASN A 387 -13.88 -1.47 24.06
N LEU A 388 -13.85 -1.55 25.40
CA LEU A 388 -12.74 -1.04 26.18
C LEU A 388 -11.44 -1.85 25.95
N ALA A 389 -11.57 -3.14 25.64
CA ALA A 389 -10.45 -4.01 25.23
C ALA A 389 -10.00 -3.80 23.77
N ASN A 390 -10.50 -2.78 23.07
CA ASN A 390 -10.12 -2.48 21.70
C ASN A 390 -8.67 -1.94 21.64
N PRO A 391 -7.75 -2.62 20.91
CA PRO A 391 -6.36 -2.13 20.77
C PRO A 391 -6.25 -0.80 20.01
N PHE A 392 -7.26 -0.43 19.22
CA PHE A 392 -7.26 0.83 18.46
C PHE A 392 -7.68 2.05 19.30
N GLY A 393 -8.30 1.87 20.46
CA GLY A 393 -8.81 2.97 21.29
C GLY A 393 -10.33 3.05 21.39
N THR A 394 -10.83 4.17 21.94
CA THR A 394 -12.23 4.34 22.34
C THR A 394 -13.03 5.28 21.44
N ARG A 395 -12.40 5.92 20.43
CA ARG A 395 -13.12 6.78 19.48
C ARG A 395 -14.06 5.93 18.62
N ARG A 396 -15.12 6.55 18.09
CA ARG A 396 -16.14 5.82 17.32
C ARG A 396 -15.56 5.11 16.09
N GLY A 397 -14.60 5.74 15.40
CA GLY A 397 -13.86 5.12 14.30
C GLY A 397 -13.09 3.87 14.73
N ASP A 398 -12.39 3.94 15.87
CA ASP A 398 -11.64 2.83 16.47
C ASP A 398 -12.52 1.63 16.75
N VAL A 399 -13.64 1.86 17.44
CA VAL A 399 -14.58 0.80 17.82
C VAL A 399 -15.21 0.16 16.58
N TYR A 400 -15.55 0.98 15.57
CA TYR A 400 -16.10 0.48 14.31
C TYR A 400 -15.09 -0.42 13.58
N ALA A 401 -13.83 0.01 13.48
CA ALA A 401 -12.76 -0.76 12.85
C ALA A 401 -12.56 -2.11 13.56
N TRP A 402 -12.51 -2.10 14.89
CA TRP A 402 -12.36 -3.30 15.70
C TRP A 402 -13.51 -4.30 15.52
N GLN A 403 -14.73 -3.80 15.43
CA GLN A 403 -15.89 -4.63 15.12
C GLN A 403 -15.77 -5.31 13.75
N GLN A 404 -15.22 -4.63 12.73
CA GLN A 404 -15.00 -5.24 11.42
C GLN A 404 -13.89 -6.30 11.43
N VAL A 405 -12.78 -6.03 12.12
CA VAL A 405 -11.69 -7.01 12.31
C VAL A 405 -12.19 -8.28 12.99
N ASN A 406 -13.14 -8.15 13.92
CA ASN A 406 -13.66 -9.26 14.70
C ASN A 406 -14.80 -10.05 14.05
N ARG A 407 -15.19 -9.71 12.82
CA ARG A 407 -16.24 -10.46 12.14
C ARG A 407 -15.79 -11.91 11.88
N PRO A 408 -16.69 -12.91 12.04
CA PRO A 408 -16.33 -14.31 11.85
C PRO A 408 -15.73 -14.63 10.48
N ASP A 409 -16.21 -13.97 9.42
CA ASP A 409 -15.72 -14.14 8.05
C ASP A 409 -14.30 -13.58 7.83
N VAL A 410 -13.89 -12.61 8.65
CA VAL A 410 -12.56 -12.00 8.59
C VAL A 410 -11.56 -12.79 9.43
N ARG A 411 -11.94 -13.17 10.66
CA ARG A 411 -11.07 -13.92 11.59
C ARG A 411 -10.65 -15.29 11.08
N ALA A 412 -11.49 -15.96 10.27
CA ALA A 412 -11.17 -17.27 9.71
C ALA A 412 -9.94 -17.27 8.78
N GLY A 413 -9.50 -16.10 8.29
CA GLY A 413 -8.31 -15.95 7.46
C GLY A 413 -7.11 -15.28 8.14
N GLY A 414 -7.28 -14.71 9.34
CA GLY A 414 -6.22 -13.98 10.04
C GLY A 414 -5.35 -14.88 10.92
N LYS A 415 -4.14 -14.42 11.26
CA LYS A 415 -3.41 -14.95 12.43
C LYS A 415 -4.35 -14.73 13.62
N GLY A 416 -4.99 -15.78 14.12
CA GLY A 416 -5.84 -15.66 15.30
C GLY A 416 -5.05 -14.98 16.40
N VAL A 417 -5.39 -13.73 16.71
CA VAL A 417 -4.74 -12.99 17.79
C VAL A 417 -5.21 -13.64 19.08
N VAL A 418 -4.48 -14.67 19.52
CA VAL A 418 -4.65 -15.27 20.83
C VAL A 418 -3.99 -14.29 21.78
N PHE A 419 -4.78 -13.36 22.33
CA PHE A 419 -4.34 -12.57 23.47
C PHE A 419 -4.10 -13.54 24.64
N ALA A 420 -2.84 -13.64 25.07
CA ALA A 420 -2.41 -14.44 26.22
C ALA A 420 -2.80 -13.77 27.53
#